data_AF-A0A7V3RW35-F1
#
_entry.id   AF-A0A7V3RW35-F1
#
_cell.length_a   1.000
_cell.length_b   1.000
_cell.length_c   1.000
_cell.angle_alpha   90.00
_cell.angle_beta   90.00
_cell.angle_gamma   90.00
#
_symmetry.space_group_name_H-M   'P 1'
#
loop_
_entity.id
_entity.type
_entity.pdbx_description
1 polymer ?
#
loop_
_entity_poly.entity_id
_entity_poly.type
_entity_poly.pdbx_seq_one_letter_code
_entity_poly.pdbx_strand_id
1 'polypeptide(L)'
;MDRDTARPHIKVPPPGPNARKWASFHQKHASHSTYFYDFVWDRSKPAVGPFCTDVDGNVMLDFVSHVASSPLGYNHPELVEVSRRLSEIDPDRYAGTDFVGGYGPDPEDCPVPTPSHLHYKLMEITSQFGFDTAFLSNSGAEAVENAIKICYQYRKNFGYGICFTGAFHGRTLGALSLNRSKRAH
;
A
#
# COMPACT_ATOMS: atom_id res chain seq x y z
N MET A 1 -10.28 19.36 -9.71
CA MET A 1 -11.28 18.29 -9.57
C MET A 1 -11.73 18.31 -8.13
N ASP A 2 -13.02 18.15 -7.86
CA ASP A 2 -13.62 18.22 -6.53
C ASP A 2 -14.29 16.90 -6.19
N ARG A 3 -14.15 16.40 -4.96
CA ARG A 3 -14.58 15.04 -4.56
C ARG A 3 -16.09 14.85 -4.70
N ASP A 4 -16.85 15.84 -4.26
CA ASP A 4 -18.30 15.71 -4.05
C ASP A 4 -19.07 15.99 -5.35
N THR A 5 -18.44 16.69 -6.29
CA THR A 5 -19.05 17.09 -7.56
C THR A 5 -18.45 16.40 -8.79
N ALA A 6 -17.31 15.72 -8.67
CA ALA A 6 -16.70 14.98 -9.77
C ALA A 6 -17.64 13.90 -10.33
N ARG A 7 -17.56 13.71 -11.65
CA ARG A 7 -18.30 12.67 -12.37
C ARG A 7 -17.38 11.97 -13.36
N PRO A 8 -17.60 10.66 -13.64
CA PRO A 8 -16.90 9.99 -14.72
C PRO A 8 -17.18 10.69 -16.05
N HIS A 9 -16.15 10.84 -16.88
CA HIS A 9 -16.27 11.48 -18.18
C HIS A 9 -15.24 10.91 -19.15
N ILE A 10 -15.74 10.17 -20.14
CA ILE A 10 -14.93 9.57 -21.19
C ILE A 10 -14.90 10.52 -22.39
N LYS A 11 -13.73 11.09 -22.67
CA LYS A 11 -13.44 11.92 -23.84
C LYS A 11 -12.98 11.08 -25.02
N VAL A 12 -12.18 10.05 -24.75
CA VAL A 12 -11.63 9.13 -25.74
C VAL A 12 -11.92 7.71 -25.28
N PRO A 13 -12.55 6.86 -26.11
CA PRO A 13 -12.78 5.45 -25.77
C PRO A 13 -11.47 4.76 -25.34
N PRO A 14 -11.38 4.24 -24.10
CA PRO A 14 -10.20 3.51 -23.65
C PRO A 14 -10.02 2.19 -24.42
N PRO A 15 -8.77 1.77 -24.73
CA PRO A 15 -7.54 2.53 -24.53
C PRO A 15 -7.46 3.71 -25.49
N GLY A 16 -7.06 4.88 -25.01
CA GLY A 16 -6.79 6.03 -25.87
C GLY A 16 -5.44 5.93 -26.58
N PRO A 17 -5.15 6.84 -27.54
CA PRO A 17 -3.89 6.84 -28.28
C PRO A 17 -2.66 7.07 -27.40
N ASN A 18 -2.74 7.87 -26.33
CA ASN A 18 -1.61 8.07 -25.42
C ASN A 18 -1.43 6.86 -24.51
N ALA A 19 -2.51 6.28 -23.99
CA ALA A 19 -2.46 5.04 -23.22
C ALA A 19 -1.76 3.92 -24.00
N ARG A 20 -2.11 3.74 -25.30
CA ARG A 20 -1.43 2.76 -26.18
C ARG A 20 0.09 3.00 -26.30
N LYS A 21 0.52 4.25 -26.44
CA LYS A 21 1.96 4.60 -26.55
C LYS A 21 2.70 4.27 -25.26
N TRP A 22 2.15 4.65 -24.10
CA TRP A 22 2.71 4.35 -22.80
C TRP A 22 2.76 2.84 -22.52
N ALA A 23 1.67 2.12 -22.80
CA ALA A 23 1.63 0.67 -22.65
C ALA A 23 2.68 -0.02 -23.53
N SER A 24 2.82 0.42 -24.80
CA SER A 24 3.84 -0.11 -25.71
C SER A 24 5.26 0.19 -25.25
N PHE A 25 5.51 1.40 -24.72
CA PHE A 25 6.81 1.76 -24.15
C PHE A 25 7.12 0.87 -22.95
N HIS A 26 6.16 0.68 -22.05
CA HIS A 26 6.32 -0.16 -20.86
C HIS A 26 6.62 -1.63 -21.22
N GLN A 27 5.82 -2.23 -22.12
CA GLN A 27 5.97 -3.62 -22.53
C GLN A 27 7.31 -3.92 -23.22
N LYS A 28 7.91 -2.94 -23.90
CA LYS A 28 9.24 -3.09 -24.50
C LYS A 28 10.36 -3.21 -23.46
N HIS A 29 10.15 -2.73 -22.24
CA HIS A 29 11.22 -2.58 -21.23
C HIS A 29 10.94 -3.32 -19.92
N ALA A 30 9.76 -3.92 -19.74
CA ALA A 30 9.37 -4.62 -18.52
C ALA A 30 9.03 -6.08 -18.79
N SER A 31 9.18 -6.93 -17.78
CA SER A 31 8.71 -8.32 -17.80
C SER A 31 7.20 -8.37 -18.04
N HIS A 32 6.71 -9.34 -18.81
CA HIS A 32 5.30 -9.47 -19.20
C HIS A 32 4.37 -9.99 -18.08
N SER A 33 4.66 -9.68 -16.82
CA SER A 33 4.00 -10.31 -15.67
C SER A 33 2.56 -9.85 -15.43
N THR A 34 2.30 -8.54 -15.28
CA THR A 34 0.94 -8.04 -14.97
C THR A 34 0.77 -6.57 -15.34
N TYR A 35 0.04 -6.26 -16.42
CA TYR A 35 -0.35 -4.89 -16.77
C TYR A 35 -1.73 -4.85 -17.41
N PHE A 36 -2.52 -3.83 -17.06
CA PHE A 36 -3.79 -3.52 -17.71
C PHE A 36 -3.59 -2.36 -18.67
N TYR A 37 -3.83 -2.57 -19.96
CA TYR A 37 -3.48 -1.61 -21.01
C TYR A 37 -4.57 -0.59 -21.31
N ASP A 38 -5.82 -0.85 -20.88
CA ASP A 38 -6.95 0.08 -21.12
C ASP A 38 -6.92 1.30 -20.20
N PHE A 39 -6.11 1.28 -19.14
CA PHE A 39 -5.95 2.39 -18.23
C PHE A 39 -4.48 2.69 -17.98
N VAL A 40 -4.06 3.91 -18.34
CA VAL A 40 -2.76 4.46 -17.99
C VAL A 40 -2.99 5.75 -17.23
N TRP A 41 -2.69 5.74 -15.94
CA TRP A 41 -2.93 6.88 -15.06
C TRP A 41 -1.94 8.02 -15.35
N ASP A 42 -2.46 9.22 -15.64
CA ASP A 42 -1.67 10.46 -15.62
C ASP A 42 -1.51 11.00 -14.19
N ARG A 43 -0.38 10.67 -13.55
CA ARG A 43 -0.07 11.11 -12.18
C ARG A 43 0.13 12.62 -12.03
N SER A 44 0.24 13.37 -13.14
CA SER A 44 0.34 14.84 -13.11
C SER A 44 -1.03 15.52 -13.08
N LYS A 45 -2.11 14.78 -13.31
CA LYS A 45 -3.48 15.31 -13.37
C LYS A 45 -4.21 15.12 -12.04
N PRO A 46 -5.30 15.89 -11.82
CA PRO A 46 -6.08 15.75 -10.61
C PRO A 46 -6.60 14.32 -10.42
N ALA A 47 -6.46 13.84 -9.19
CA ALA A 47 -7.16 12.69 -8.65
C ALA A 47 -7.67 13.07 -7.27
N VAL A 48 -8.91 12.73 -6.93
CA VAL A 48 -9.52 13.08 -5.65
C VAL A 48 -10.59 12.06 -5.28
N GLY A 49 -10.60 11.60 -4.03
CA GLY A 49 -11.54 10.57 -3.59
C GLY A 49 -11.41 9.33 -4.48
N PRO A 50 -12.50 8.78 -5.04
CA PRO A 50 -12.41 7.62 -5.93
C PRO A 50 -12.15 7.99 -7.40
N PHE A 51 -11.86 9.25 -7.72
CA PHE A 51 -11.71 9.71 -9.11
C PHE A 51 -10.25 9.89 -9.50
N CYS A 52 -9.90 9.44 -10.71
CA CYS A 52 -8.58 9.61 -11.29
C CYS A 52 -8.68 10.00 -12.77
N THR A 53 -7.61 10.58 -13.30
CA THR A 53 -7.52 11.02 -14.70
C THR A 53 -6.48 10.19 -15.44
N ASP A 54 -6.83 9.66 -16.60
CA ASP A 54 -5.89 8.95 -17.46
C ASP A 54 -5.09 9.91 -18.38
N VAL A 55 -4.08 9.36 -19.07
CA VAL A 55 -3.21 10.11 -20.00
C VAL A 55 -3.89 10.61 -21.28
N ASP A 56 -5.13 10.22 -21.53
CA ASP A 56 -5.97 10.70 -22.62
C ASP A 56 -7.01 11.73 -22.13
N GLY A 57 -6.99 12.06 -20.83
CA GLY A 57 -7.84 13.08 -20.21
C GLY A 57 -9.24 12.58 -19.83
N ASN A 58 -9.46 11.27 -19.80
CA ASN A 58 -10.68 10.67 -19.27
C ASN A 58 -10.67 10.74 -17.74
N VAL A 59 -11.83 11.04 -17.15
CA VAL A 59 -12.05 10.96 -15.70
C VAL A 59 -12.77 9.65 -15.40
N MET A 60 -12.17 8.80 -14.57
CA MET A 60 -12.72 7.50 -14.19
C MET A 60 -13.09 7.47 -12.71
N LEU A 61 -14.13 6.70 -12.37
CA LEU A 61 -14.46 6.33 -11.00
C LEU A 61 -13.86 4.95 -10.72
N ASP A 62 -12.97 4.89 -9.75
CA ASP A 62 -12.24 3.69 -9.40
C ASP A 62 -12.96 2.86 -8.32
N PHE A 63 -13.31 1.63 -8.67
CA PHE A 63 -13.91 0.62 -7.79
C PHE A 63 -12.89 -0.38 -7.23
N VAL A 64 -11.61 -0.23 -7.58
CA VAL A 64 -10.53 -1.16 -7.22
C VAL A 64 -9.66 -0.62 -6.09
N SER A 65 -9.50 0.71 -5.99
CA SER A 65 -8.75 1.43 -4.94
C SER A 65 -7.34 0.87 -4.73
N HIS A 66 -6.64 0.62 -5.84
CA HIS A 66 -5.33 -0.06 -5.85
C HIS A 66 -5.32 -1.39 -5.08
N VAL A 67 -6.32 -2.23 -5.31
CA VAL A 67 -6.51 -3.50 -4.60
C VAL A 67 -6.72 -3.24 -3.11
N ALA A 68 -7.70 -2.37 -2.79
CA ALA A 68 -8.09 -1.99 -1.43
C ALA A 68 -6.98 -1.33 -0.59
N SER A 69 -5.94 -0.77 -1.21
CA SER A 69 -4.84 -0.09 -0.51
C SER A 69 -5.03 1.42 -0.36
N SER A 70 -6.05 2.00 -1.00
CA SER A 70 -6.38 3.44 -0.91
C SER A 70 -7.77 3.67 -0.27
N PRO A 71 -7.96 3.32 1.02
CA PRO A 71 -9.28 3.35 1.66
C PRO A 71 -9.86 4.76 1.82
N LEU A 72 -9.01 5.79 1.91
CA LEU A 72 -9.43 7.19 2.03
C LEU A 72 -9.52 7.92 0.67
N GLY A 73 -9.32 7.18 -0.43
CA GLY A 73 -9.26 7.74 -1.77
C GLY A 73 -7.97 8.50 -2.06
N TYR A 74 -7.93 9.09 -3.25
CA TYR A 74 -6.76 9.77 -3.80
C TYR A 74 -6.62 11.19 -3.28
N ASN A 75 -5.38 11.58 -2.99
CA ASN A 75 -4.99 12.92 -2.53
C ASN A 75 -5.88 13.47 -1.41
N HIS A 76 -6.17 12.65 -0.39
CA HIS A 76 -6.93 13.09 0.78
C HIS A 76 -6.20 14.28 1.45
N PRO A 77 -6.86 15.44 1.67
CA PRO A 77 -6.18 16.67 2.10
C PRO A 77 -5.33 16.51 3.35
N GLU A 78 -5.85 15.79 4.36
CA GLU A 78 -5.11 15.53 5.60
C GLU A 78 -3.85 14.68 5.39
N LEU A 79 -3.90 13.67 4.50
CA LEU A 79 -2.73 12.83 4.21
C LEU A 79 -1.67 13.62 3.44
N VAL A 80 -2.10 14.47 2.50
CA VAL A 80 -1.19 15.35 1.74
C VAL A 80 -0.50 16.33 2.67
N GLU A 81 -1.24 16.95 3.59
CA GLU A 81 -0.68 17.90 4.55
C GLU A 81 0.29 17.23 5.52
N VAL A 82 -0.05 16.05 6.06
CA VAL A 82 0.86 15.27 6.90
C VAL A 82 2.12 14.88 6.12
N SER A 83 1.98 14.39 4.89
CA SER A 83 3.13 14.04 4.04
C SER A 83 4.04 15.23 3.76
N ARG A 84 3.47 16.42 3.54
CA ARG A 84 4.24 17.66 3.33
C ARG A 84 5.05 18.03 4.57
N ARG A 85 4.42 18.01 5.75
CA ARG A 85 5.10 18.27 7.03
C ARG A 85 6.23 17.29 7.31
N LEU A 86 6.03 16.01 6.99
CA LEU A 86 7.06 14.97 7.18
C LEU A 86 8.23 15.10 6.18
N SER A 87 7.96 15.56 4.97
CA SER A 87 8.98 15.67 3.90
C SER A 87 9.99 16.79 4.14
N GLU A 88 9.69 17.75 5.02
CA GLU A 88 10.60 18.84 5.41
C GLU A 88 11.69 18.36 6.40
N ILE A 89 11.59 17.14 6.93
CA ILE A 89 12.44 16.60 7.99
C ILE A 89 12.96 15.22 7.53
N ASP A 90 14.13 15.17 6.88
CA ASP A 90 14.72 13.91 6.37
C ASP A 90 16.19 13.75 6.79
N PRO A 91 16.49 13.20 7.97
CA PRO A 91 17.82 12.71 8.28
C PRO A 91 17.97 11.30 7.69
N ASP A 92 18.12 11.22 6.37
CA ASP A 92 18.46 10.01 5.58
C ASP A 92 17.95 8.67 6.12
N ARG A 93 16.84 8.20 5.52
CA ARG A 93 16.26 6.83 5.60
C ARG A 93 17.24 5.75 6.12
N TYR A 94 17.24 5.51 7.43
CA TYR A 94 17.95 4.38 8.02
C TYR A 94 17.21 3.06 7.73
N ALA A 95 17.94 1.95 7.69
CA ALA A 95 17.37 0.67 7.33
C ALA A 95 16.41 0.18 8.43
N GLY A 96 15.12 0.08 8.12
CA GLY A 96 14.11 -0.44 9.04
C GLY A 96 14.06 0.31 10.38
N THR A 97 14.17 -0.43 11.48
CA THR A 97 14.14 0.08 12.86
C THR A 97 15.53 0.05 13.50
N ASP A 98 16.60 0.29 12.73
CA ASP A 98 17.97 0.29 13.24
C ASP A 98 18.17 1.24 14.42
N PHE A 99 17.40 2.33 14.47
CA PHE A 99 17.37 3.28 15.58
C PHE A 99 15.93 3.61 15.97
N VAL A 100 15.75 4.04 17.22
CA VAL A 100 14.49 4.62 17.68
C VAL A 100 14.50 6.12 17.35
N GLY A 101 13.61 6.54 16.45
CA GLY A 101 13.41 7.94 16.12
C GLY A 101 12.59 8.67 17.19
N GLY A 102 13.06 9.85 17.60
CA GLY A 102 12.37 10.76 18.51
C GLY A 102 12.40 12.19 18.00
N TYR A 103 11.42 13.01 18.40
CA TYR A 103 11.36 14.44 18.09
C TYR A 103 11.13 15.23 19.38
N GLY A 104 12.20 15.84 19.90
CA GLY A 104 12.16 16.54 21.18
C GLY A 104 12.35 15.62 22.40
N PRO A 105 12.18 16.16 23.62
CA PRO A 105 12.51 15.47 24.86
C PRO A 105 11.41 14.52 25.37
N ASP A 106 10.16 14.69 24.93
CA ASP A 106 8.99 13.98 25.46
C ASP A 106 8.17 13.35 24.33
N PRO A 107 7.99 12.02 24.30
CA PRO A 107 7.13 11.37 23.32
C PRO A 107 5.63 11.72 23.46
N GLU A 108 5.17 12.20 24.62
CA GLU A 108 3.77 12.63 24.79
C GLU A 108 3.51 14.03 24.18
N ASP A 109 4.54 14.87 24.07
CA ASP A 109 4.51 16.20 23.45
C ASP A 109 5.36 16.25 22.17
N CYS A 110 5.09 15.30 21.27
CA CYS A 110 5.85 15.15 20.03
C CYS A 110 5.12 15.84 18.86
N PRO A 111 5.68 16.91 18.26
CA PRO A 111 5.00 17.65 17.19
C PRO A 111 4.95 16.87 15.86
N VAL A 112 5.76 15.82 15.72
CA VAL A 112 5.87 14.97 14.53
C VAL A 112 5.83 13.49 14.94
N PRO A 113 4.73 12.77 14.68
CA PRO A 113 4.62 11.36 15.04
C PRO A 113 5.74 10.50 14.43
N THR A 114 6.26 9.58 15.24
CA THR A 114 7.31 8.61 14.88
C THR A 114 6.74 7.19 14.80
N PRO A 115 7.50 6.18 14.33
CA PRO A 115 7.03 4.78 14.35
C PRO A 115 6.54 4.31 15.73
N SER A 116 7.12 4.80 16.84
CA SER A 116 6.65 4.49 18.20
C SER A 116 5.21 4.94 18.46
N HIS A 117 4.80 6.08 17.90
CA HIS A 117 3.43 6.58 18.01
C HIS A 117 2.45 5.73 17.20
N LEU A 118 2.91 5.20 16.05
CA LEU A 118 2.13 4.25 15.27
C LEU A 118 1.96 2.93 16.02
N HIS A 119 3.01 2.41 16.67
CA HIS A 119 2.90 1.23 17.53
C HIS A 119 1.89 1.45 18.65
N TYR A 120 1.97 2.57 19.37
CA TYR A 120 1.00 2.93 20.42
C TYR A 120 -0.43 2.91 19.89
N LYS A 121 -0.68 3.56 18.75
CA LYS A 121 -2.02 3.63 18.16
C LYS A 121 -2.54 2.26 17.72
N LEU A 122 -1.67 1.40 17.18
CA LEU A 122 -2.03 0.02 16.83
C LEU A 122 -2.42 -0.78 18.07
N MET A 123 -1.71 -0.63 19.19
CA MET A 123 -2.04 -1.31 20.44
C MET A 123 -3.37 -0.83 21.01
N GLU A 124 -3.66 0.47 20.94
CA GLU A 124 -4.97 1.01 21.33
C GLU A 124 -6.11 0.35 20.53
N ILE A 125 -6.00 0.31 19.20
CA ILE A 125 -7.02 -0.23 18.29
C ILE A 125 -7.21 -1.75 18.45
N THR A 126 -6.12 -2.46 18.75
CA THR A 126 -6.11 -3.94 18.76
C THR A 126 -6.16 -4.55 20.16
N SER A 127 -6.16 -3.73 21.21
CA SER A 127 -6.20 -4.14 22.62
C SER A 127 -7.30 -5.16 22.94
N GLN A 128 -8.48 -5.00 22.33
CA GLN A 128 -9.63 -5.92 22.48
C GLN A 128 -9.35 -7.36 22.02
N PHE A 129 -8.33 -7.58 21.20
CA PHE A 129 -7.90 -8.91 20.76
C PHE A 129 -6.78 -9.51 21.63
N GLY A 130 -6.37 -8.81 22.68
CA GLY A 130 -5.28 -9.22 23.57
C GLY A 130 -3.88 -9.06 22.96
N PHE A 131 -3.73 -8.21 21.95
CA PHE A 131 -2.41 -7.89 21.37
C PHE A 131 -1.73 -6.78 22.18
N ASP A 132 -0.43 -6.96 22.45
CA ASP A 132 0.40 -6.05 23.26
C ASP A 132 1.64 -5.51 22.54
N THR A 133 1.98 -6.08 21.38
CA THR A 133 3.19 -5.76 20.62
C THR A 133 2.91 -5.79 19.12
N ALA A 134 3.54 -4.89 18.36
CA ALA A 134 3.50 -4.88 16.90
C ALA A 134 4.90 -4.85 16.29
N PHE A 135 5.04 -5.45 15.12
CA PHE A 135 6.21 -5.36 14.26
C PHE A 135 5.80 -4.68 12.95
N LEU A 136 6.56 -3.68 12.50
CA LEU A 136 6.28 -2.97 11.25
C LEU A 136 7.07 -3.58 10.10
N SER A 137 6.40 -3.78 8.97
CA SER A 137 6.99 -4.20 7.70
C SER A 137 6.44 -3.35 6.55
N ASN A 138 7.04 -3.44 5.37
CA ASN A 138 6.67 -2.60 4.22
C ASN A 138 5.50 -3.19 3.43
N SER A 139 5.39 -4.52 3.39
CA SER A 139 4.35 -5.22 2.62
C SER A 139 3.58 -6.25 3.45
N GLY A 140 2.39 -6.63 2.96
CA GLY A 140 1.61 -7.72 3.55
C GLY A 140 2.32 -9.08 3.47
N ALA A 141 3.12 -9.33 2.42
CA ALA A 141 3.91 -10.55 2.31
C ALA A 141 4.99 -10.62 3.40
N GLU A 142 5.71 -9.50 3.64
CA GLU A 142 6.69 -9.43 4.74
C GLU A 142 6.03 -9.59 6.11
N ALA A 143 4.81 -9.06 6.31
CA ALA A 143 4.06 -9.26 7.54
C ALA A 143 3.77 -10.75 7.77
N VAL A 144 3.30 -11.47 6.74
CA VAL A 144 3.08 -12.92 6.79
C VAL A 144 4.38 -13.68 7.05
N GLU A 145 5.48 -13.35 6.35
CA GLU A 145 6.78 -13.99 6.57
C GLU A 145 7.27 -13.81 8.02
N ASN A 146 7.08 -12.62 8.60
CA ASN A 146 7.42 -12.37 10.01
C ASN A 146 6.51 -13.13 10.97
N ALA A 147 5.20 -13.24 10.68
CA ALA A 147 4.30 -14.07 11.48
C ALA A 147 4.74 -15.55 11.48
N ILE A 148 5.09 -16.10 10.30
CA ILE A 148 5.64 -17.46 10.18
C ILE A 148 6.93 -17.62 11.00
N LYS A 149 7.86 -16.66 10.91
CA LYS A 149 9.11 -16.65 11.68
C LYS A 149 8.87 -16.66 13.19
N ILE A 150 7.92 -15.85 13.69
CA ILE A 150 7.55 -15.83 15.11
C ILE A 150 6.99 -17.20 15.55
N CYS A 151 6.13 -17.82 14.74
CA CYS A 151 5.62 -19.16 15.03
C CYS A 151 6.75 -20.20 15.13
N TYR A 152 7.72 -20.17 14.22
CA TYR A 152 8.86 -21.09 14.25
C TYR A 152 9.79 -20.84 15.44
N GLN A 153 10.07 -19.57 15.77
CA GLN A 153 10.87 -19.22 16.94
C GLN A 153 10.23 -19.76 18.23
N TYR A 154 8.91 -19.62 18.38
CA TYR A 154 8.19 -20.10 19.56
C TYR A 154 8.13 -21.64 19.63
N ARG A 155 7.88 -22.32 18.50
CA ARG A 155 7.74 -23.79 18.45
C ARG A 155 9.06 -24.55 18.53
N LYS A 156 10.21 -23.88 18.37
CA LYS A 156 11.57 -24.43 18.38
C LYS A 156 11.88 -25.50 17.29
N ASN A 157 10.91 -25.82 16.42
CA ASN A 157 11.04 -26.72 15.27
C ASN A 157 10.16 -26.20 14.11
N PHE A 158 10.59 -26.40 12.86
CA PHE A 158 9.83 -26.04 11.65
C PHE A 158 8.66 -27.03 11.45
N GLY A 159 7.55 -26.77 12.13
CA GLY A 159 6.31 -27.54 11.98
C GLY A 159 5.58 -27.26 10.66
N TYR A 160 4.41 -27.86 10.49
CA TYR A 160 3.55 -27.61 9.33
C TYR A 160 2.71 -26.35 9.51
N GLY A 161 2.68 -25.50 8.48
CA GLY A 161 1.68 -24.45 8.33
C GLY A 161 0.39 -24.99 7.72
N ILE A 162 -0.75 -24.52 8.21
CA ILE A 162 -2.08 -24.89 7.69
C ILE A 162 -2.64 -23.66 6.96
N CYS A 163 -3.12 -23.87 5.73
CA CYS A 163 -3.81 -22.85 4.94
C CYS A 163 -5.13 -23.43 4.38
N PHE A 164 -6.04 -22.56 3.99
CA PHE A 164 -7.37 -22.93 3.51
C PHE A 164 -7.48 -22.75 2.00
N THR A 165 -8.34 -23.54 1.35
CA THR A 165 -8.68 -23.34 -0.06
C THR A 165 -9.15 -21.91 -0.31
N GLY A 166 -8.61 -21.27 -1.35
CA GLY A 166 -8.88 -19.87 -1.67
C GLY A 166 -7.92 -18.86 -1.03
N ALA A 167 -7.03 -19.28 -0.12
CA ALA A 167 -6.13 -18.37 0.59
C ALA A 167 -5.09 -17.68 -0.32
N PHE A 168 -4.81 -16.41 -0.04
CA PHE A 168 -3.74 -15.62 -0.64
C PHE A 168 -3.01 -14.84 0.46
N HIS A 169 -1.70 -15.03 0.58
CA HIS A 169 -0.86 -14.50 1.65
C HIS A 169 0.35 -13.70 1.13
N GLY A 170 0.58 -13.68 -0.18
CA GLY A 170 1.69 -12.95 -0.79
C GLY A 170 2.43 -13.79 -1.84
N ARG A 171 3.52 -13.22 -2.37
CA ARG A 171 4.30 -13.80 -3.47
C ARG A 171 5.77 -14.07 -3.12
N THR A 172 6.20 -13.80 -1.89
CA THR A 172 7.49 -14.27 -1.36
C THR A 172 7.43 -15.77 -1.11
N LEU A 173 8.56 -16.48 -1.13
CA LEU A 173 8.55 -17.95 -1.14
C LEU A 173 7.84 -18.58 0.07
N GLY A 174 7.99 -18.01 1.27
CA GLY A 174 7.31 -18.49 2.48
C GLY A 174 5.81 -18.22 2.42
N ALA A 175 5.40 -16.99 2.16
CA ALA A 175 3.98 -16.64 2.00
C ALA A 175 3.31 -17.44 0.86
N LEU A 176 4.00 -17.59 -0.28
CA LEU A 176 3.53 -18.33 -1.45
C LEU A 176 3.31 -19.81 -1.13
N SER A 177 4.12 -20.41 -0.25
CA SER A 177 3.94 -21.80 0.19
C SER A 177 2.57 -22.05 0.86
N LEU A 178 1.96 -20.99 1.40
CA LEU A 178 0.65 -21.01 2.06
C LEU A 178 -0.50 -20.53 1.14
N ASN A 179 -0.25 -20.17 -0.12
CA ASN A 179 -1.33 -19.79 -1.04
C ASN A 179 -2.11 -21.01 -1.55
N ARG A 180 -3.43 -20.88 -1.62
CA ARG A 180 -4.36 -21.82 -2.30
C ARG A 180 -5.40 -21.07 -3.13
N SER A 181 -5.02 -19.91 -3.65
CA SER A 181 -5.81 -19.08 -4.54
C SER A 181 -5.75 -19.58 -5.98
N LYS A 182 -6.46 -18.91 -6.90
CA LYS A 182 -6.41 -19.24 -8.33
C LYS A 182 -4.98 -19.08 -8.87
N ARG A 183 -4.61 -19.93 -9.82
CA ARG A 183 -3.26 -20.02 -10.42
C ARG A 183 -2.75 -18.72 -11.08
N ALA A 184 -3.64 -17.75 -11.34
CA ALA A 184 -3.32 -16.48 -11.99
C ALA A 184 -3.08 -15.30 -11.01
N HIS A 185 -2.96 -15.57 -9.71
CA HIS A 185 -2.65 -14.57 -8.68
C HIS A 185 -1.20 -14.64 -8.22
#